data_AF-A0A7H8ICQ0-F1
#
_entry.id   AF-A0A7H8ICQ0-F1
#
_cell.length_a   1.000
_cell.length_b   1.000
_cell.length_c   1.000
_cell.angle_alpha   90.00
_cell.angle_beta   90.00
_cell.angle_gamma   90.00
#
_symmetry.space_group_name_H-M   'P 1'
#
loop_
_entity.id
_entity.type
_entity.pdbx_description
1 polymer ?
#
loop_
_entity_poly.entity_id
_entity_poly.type
_entity_poly.pdbx_seq_one_letter_code
_entity_poly.pdbx_strand_id
1 'polypeptide(L)'
;MIVLAGGFSNSPYSQQAIKERFATRATIVVPPNPDIAVLAGAVHFCYDPQTRARRSRFTYGIDTAMRFEEGIDPESSRVSTADGDRCVDRFNVFATAGQSVPTDAEVCHVILPLFDDQKEIAFGVFATRNTEPRYVTDDGCDRLAEVTIDLGPVMRFDRKERGVRTFMKFGETEIKVRSELVQGGGEAATQVRFHSNYLSCTEICGVPDARVTVLAKENHQHHASTV
;
A
#
# COMPACT_ATOMS: atom_id res chain seq x y z
N MET A 1 17.00 -8.67 -14.43
CA MET A 1 17.75 -9.88 -13.98
C MET A 1 17.09 -11.10 -14.60
N ILE A 2 17.86 -12.04 -15.15
CA ILE A 2 17.38 -13.33 -15.66
C ILE A 2 18.12 -14.43 -14.90
N VAL A 3 17.38 -15.40 -14.36
CA VAL A 3 17.94 -16.55 -13.66
C VAL A 3 17.76 -17.80 -14.52
N LEU A 4 18.85 -18.51 -14.80
CA LEU A 4 18.81 -19.75 -15.58
C LEU A 4 18.62 -20.94 -14.64
N ALA A 5 17.44 -21.54 -14.67
CA ALA A 5 17.07 -22.71 -13.87
C ALA A 5 16.71 -23.91 -14.78
N GLY A 6 16.75 -25.12 -14.21
CA GLY A 6 16.54 -26.38 -14.91
C GLY A 6 17.83 -26.97 -15.52
N GLY A 7 17.82 -28.27 -15.79
CA GLY A 7 19.03 -29.00 -16.21
C GLY A 7 19.68 -28.50 -17.50
N PHE A 8 18.89 -27.92 -18.42
CA PHE A 8 19.43 -27.34 -19.67
C PHE A 8 20.31 -26.10 -19.42
N SER A 9 20.13 -25.44 -18.26
CA SER A 9 20.93 -24.29 -17.85
C SER A 9 22.36 -24.67 -17.43
N ASN A 10 22.69 -25.97 -17.32
CA ASN A 10 24.07 -26.45 -17.16
C ASN A 10 24.89 -26.40 -18.46
N SER A 11 24.25 -26.27 -19.62
CA SER A 11 24.94 -26.22 -20.91
C SER A 11 25.69 -24.88 -21.09
N PRO A 12 27.03 -24.90 -21.27
CA PRO A 12 27.80 -23.68 -21.53
C PRO A 12 27.34 -22.95 -22.79
N TYR A 13 26.96 -23.70 -23.83
CA TYR A 13 26.43 -23.15 -25.07
C TYR A 13 25.14 -22.35 -24.82
N SER A 14 24.20 -22.93 -24.06
CA SER A 14 22.93 -22.27 -23.75
C SER A 14 23.13 -21.04 -22.89
N GLN A 15 24.02 -21.11 -21.89
CA GLN A 15 24.37 -19.95 -21.07
C GLN A 15 24.99 -18.84 -21.91
N GLN A 16 25.90 -19.18 -22.83
CA GLN A 16 26.59 -18.21 -23.69
C GLN A 16 25.61 -17.55 -24.66
N ALA A 17 24.76 -18.33 -25.34
CA ALA A 17 23.75 -17.80 -26.25
C ALA A 17 22.80 -16.81 -25.54
N ILE A 18 22.38 -17.11 -24.32
CA ILE A 18 21.54 -16.20 -23.53
C ILE A 18 22.33 -14.95 -23.09
N LYS A 19 23.57 -15.11 -22.63
CA LYS A 19 24.43 -13.98 -22.26
C LYS A 19 24.63 -13.03 -23.44
N GLU A 20 25.00 -13.53 -24.62
CA GLU A 20 25.19 -12.71 -25.82
C GLU A 20 23.91 -11.96 -26.21
N ARG A 21 22.74 -12.60 -26.07
CA ARG A 21 21.46 -11.99 -26.46
C ARG A 21 20.92 -10.96 -25.47
N PHE A 22 21.24 -11.09 -24.18
CA PHE A 22 20.56 -10.35 -23.11
C PHE A 22 21.47 -9.61 -22.12
N ALA A 23 22.79 -9.79 -22.16
CA ALA A 23 23.70 -9.16 -21.18
C ALA A 23 23.63 -7.63 -21.16
N THR A 24 23.28 -6.98 -22.27
CA THR A 24 23.10 -5.53 -22.34
C THR A 24 21.80 -5.03 -21.70
N ARG A 25 20.81 -5.91 -21.52
CA ARG A 25 19.46 -5.58 -21.01
C ARG A 25 19.20 -6.14 -19.62
N ALA A 26 19.93 -7.18 -19.21
CA ALA A 26 19.73 -7.82 -17.93
C ALA A 26 21.02 -8.52 -17.45
N THR A 27 21.25 -8.46 -16.14
CA THR A 27 22.19 -9.34 -15.46
C THR A 27 21.70 -10.79 -15.55
N ILE A 28 22.54 -11.68 -16.09
CA ILE A 28 22.30 -13.12 -16.16
C ILE A 28 22.94 -13.79 -14.94
N VAL A 29 22.14 -14.54 -14.18
CA VAL A 29 22.60 -15.28 -12.99
C VAL A 29 22.38 -16.77 -13.24
N VAL A 30 23.44 -17.55 -13.05
CA VAL A 30 23.39 -19.02 -13.12
C VAL A 30 23.67 -19.55 -11.72
N PRO A 31 22.70 -20.19 -11.05
CA PRO A 31 22.91 -20.85 -9.78
C PRO A 31 23.99 -21.94 -9.90
N PRO A 32 24.70 -22.29 -8.81
CA PRO A 32 25.68 -23.39 -8.84
C PRO A 32 25.09 -24.72 -9.33
N ASN A 33 23.85 -25.02 -8.95
CA ASN A 33 23.10 -26.19 -9.40
C ASN A 33 21.74 -25.74 -10.00
N PRO A 34 21.70 -25.35 -11.29
CA PRO A 34 20.49 -24.86 -11.95
C PRO A 34 19.35 -25.86 -11.96
N ASP A 35 19.66 -27.15 -12.08
CA ASP A 35 18.74 -28.28 -12.13
C ASP A 35 17.88 -28.42 -10.86
N ILE A 36 18.45 -28.11 -9.69
CA ILE A 36 17.73 -28.11 -8.41
C ILE A 36 17.41 -26.71 -7.90
N ALA A 37 17.70 -25.65 -8.65
CA ALA A 37 17.60 -24.27 -8.17
C ALA A 37 16.18 -23.92 -7.67
N VAL A 38 15.14 -24.43 -8.33
CA VAL A 38 13.74 -24.24 -7.91
C VAL A 38 13.46 -24.98 -6.60
N LEU A 39 13.85 -26.25 -6.49
CA LEU A 39 13.66 -27.06 -5.28
C LEU A 39 14.43 -26.48 -4.10
N ALA A 40 15.71 -26.14 -4.29
CA ALA A 40 16.54 -25.51 -3.27
C ALA A 40 15.94 -24.18 -2.81
N GLY A 41 15.45 -23.37 -3.75
CA GLY A 41 14.75 -22.12 -3.43
C GLY A 41 13.48 -22.35 -2.61
N ALA A 42 12.68 -23.37 -2.94
CA ALA A 42 11.47 -23.71 -2.19
C ALA A 42 11.79 -24.19 -0.76
N VAL A 43 12.81 -25.04 -0.59
CA VAL A 43 13.24 -25.52 0.73
C VAL A 43 13.77 -24.36 1.58
N HIS A 44 14.60 -23.48 1.00
CA HIS A 44 15.07 -22.29 1.69
C HIS A 44 13.92 -21.37 2.10
N PHE A 45 12.92 -21.18 1.22
CA PHE A 45 11.74 -20.37 1.53
C PHE A 45 10.92 -20.96 2.69
N CYS A 46 10.77 -22.28 2.75
CA CYS A 46 10.09 -22.94 3.87
C CYS A 46 10.89 -22.87 5.18
N TYR A 47 12.21 -22.88 5.11
CA TYR A 47 13.09 -22.87 6.28
C TYR A 47 13.26 -21.47 6.89
N ASP A 48 13.46 -20.45 6.04
CA ASP A 48 13.58 -19.05 6.45
C ASP A 48 12.88 -18.12 5.43
N PRO A 49 11.56 -17.88 5.62
CA PRO A 49 10.79 -17.00 4.76
C PRO A 49 11.20 -15.52 4.88
N GLN A 50 11.89 -15.15 5.97
CA GLN A 50 12.23 -13.76 6.30
C GLN A 50 13.47 -13.24 5.55
N THR A 51 14.17 -14.08 4.78
CA THR A 51 15.41 -13.72 4.04
C THR A 51 15.23 -12.68 2.92
N ARG A 52 14.02 -12.18 2.65
CA ARG A 52 13.77 -11.16 1.64
C ARG A 52 13.17 -9.91 2.25
N ALA A 53 14.04 -8.96 2.54
CA ALA A 53 13.65 -7.56 2.56
C ALA A 53 13.08 -7.21 1.17
N ARG A 54 11.75 -7.17 1.05
CA ARG A 54 11.10 -6.82 -0.21
C ARG A 54 11.26 -5.33 -0.38
N ARG A 55 11.92 -4.93 -1.47
CA ARG A 55 11.89 -3.54 -1.91
C ARG A 55 10.50 -3.26 -2.46
N SER A 56 9.82 -2.25 -1.92
CA SER A 56 8.53 -1.83 -2.43
C SER A 56 8.66 -1.49 -3.92
N ARG A 57 7.76 -2.02 -4.75
CA ARG A 57 7.77 -1.71 -6.21
C ARG A 57 7.25 -0.32 -6.51
N PHE A 58 6.38 0.19 -5.64
CA PHE A 58 5.69 1.46 -5.77
C PHE A 58 5.82 2.25 -4.48
N THR A 59 5.64 3.55 -4.57
CA THR A 59 5.34 4.40 -3.43
C THR A 59 3.87 4.24 -3.12
N TYR A 60 3.55 3.86 -1.89
CA TYR A 60 2.19 3.68 -1.41
C TYR A 60 1.85 4.76 -0.40
N GLY A 61 0.62 5.24 -0.47
CA GLY A 61 0.13 6.27 0.41
C GLY A 61 -1.37 6.45 0.34
N ILE A 62 -1.82 7.53 0.98
CA ILE A 62 -3.22 7.95 0.97
C ILE A 62 -3.35 9.41 0.56
N ASP A 63 -4.52 9.82 0.11
CA ASP A 63 -4.84 11.26 0.10
C ASP A 63 -5.03 11.77 1.53
N THR A 64 -4.57 12.98 1.79
CA THR A 64 -4.77 13.63 3.07
C THR A 64 -4.84 15.14 2.92
N ALA A 65 -5.53 15.79 3.85
CA ALA A 65 -5.62 17.24 3.89
C ALA A 65 -4.45 17.84 4.69
N MET A 66 -3.44 18.37 3.99
CA MET A 66 -2.31 19.07 4.63
C MET A 66 -2.49 20.59 4.57
N ARG A 67 -1.65 21.35 5.29
CA ARG A 67 -1.68 22.82 5.23
C ARG A 67 -1.49 23.28 3.79
N PHE A 68 -2.36 24.19 3.33
CA PHE A 68 -2.26 24.76 1.99
C PHE A 68 -1.02 25.66 1.87
N GLU A 69 -0.26 25.46 0.79
CA GLU A 69 0.94 26.23 0.46
C GLU A 69 0.63 27.19 -0.70
N GLU A 70 0.42 28.46 -0.36
CA GLU A 70 0.16 29.54 -1.31
C GLU A 70 1.23 29.62 -2.41
N GLY A 71 0.79 29.69 -3.67
CA GLY A 71 1.67 29.76 -4.84
C GLY A 71 2.31 28.43 -5.26
N ILE A 72 2.12 27.35 -4.50
CA ILE A 72 2.58 26.01 -4.86
C ILE A 72 1.37 25.09 -5.12
N ASP A 73 0.35 25.17 -4.27
CA ASP A 73 -0.80 24.30 -4.37
C ASP A 73 -1.83 24.79 -5.39
N PRO A 74 -2.45 23.88 -6.15
CA PRO A 74 -3.56 24.24 -7.00
C PRO A 74 -4.72 24.82 -6.18
N GLU A 75 -5.23 26.00 -6.54
CA GLU A 75 -6.40 26.58 -5.87
C GLU A 75 -7.63 25.65 -5.91
N SER A 76 -7.72 24.77 -6.91
CA SER A 76 -8.79 23.78 -7.02
C SER A 76 -8.82 22.75 -5.88
N SER A 77 -7.70 22.54 -5.18
CA SER A 77 -7.61 21.61 -4.05
C SER A 77 -7.72 22.31 -2.68
N ARG A 78 -7.93 23.63 -2.67
CA ARG A 78 -8.04 24.45 -1.46
C ARG A 78 -9.38 24.25 -0.76
N VAL A 79 -9.34 23.96 0.54
CA VAL A 79 -10.50 23.89 1.41
C VAL A 79 -10.24 24.69 2.68
N SER A 80 -11.10 25.65 2.99
CA SER A 80 -11.02 26.44 4.23
C SER A 80 -11.61 25.67 5.41
N THR A 81 -10.83 25.56 6.48
CA THR A 81 -11.21 24.87 7.73
C THR A 81 -11.03 25.79 8.93
N ALA A 82 -11.49 25.37 10.11
CA ALA A 82 -11.27 26.11 11.35
C ALA A 82 -9.79 26.25 11.73
N ASP A 83 -8.90 25.37 11.24
CA ASP A 83 -7.45 25.47 11.46
C ASP A 83 -6.72 26.18 10.30
N GLY A 84 -7.44 26.85 9.41
CA GLY A 84 -6.93 27.49 8.20
C GLY A 84 -7.08 26.64 6.95
N ASP A 85 -6.52 27.12 5.84
CA ASP A 85 -6.68 26.48 4.54
C ASP A 85 -5.86 25.19 4.41
N ARG A 86 -6.48 24.20 3.76
CA ARG A 86 -5.93 22.87 3.54
C ARG A 86 -5.93 22.52 2.05
N CYS A 87 -4.91 21.79 1.61
CA CYS A 87 -4.88 21.12 0.30
C CYS A 87 -5.34 19.67 0.48
N VAL A 88 -6.47 19.29 -0.11
CA VAL A 88 -7.08 17.95 0.07
C VAL A 88 -6.46 16.84 -0.79
N ASP A 89 -5.70 17.20 -1.83
CA ASP A 89 -5.14 16.25 -2.79
C ASP A 89 -3.68 15.84 -2.49
N ARG A 90 -3.19 16.07 -1.26
CA ARG A 90 -1.79 15.75 -0.91
C ARG A 90 -1.57 14.25 -0.77
N PHE A 91 -0.46 13.78 -1.30
CA PHE A 91 -0.02 12.39 -1.16
C PHE A 91 0.72 12.19 0.16
N ASN A 92 0.16 11.43 1.09
CA ASN A 92 0.82 11.06 2.33
C ASN A 92 1.46 9.67 2.24
N VAL A 93 2.80 9.63 2.23
CA VAL A 93 3.57 8.41 1.97
C VAL A 93 3.62 7.49 3.20
N PHE A 94 3.31 6.22 2.99
CA PHE A 94 3.50 5.13 3.95
C PHE A 94 4.73 4.26 3.62
N ALA A 95 5.02 4.06 2.35
CA ALA A 95 6.28 3.43 1.91
C ALA A 95 6.69 3.98 0.56
N THR A 96 7.99 4.15 0.35
CA THR A 96 8.56 4.67 -0.91
C THR A 96 8.99 3.53 -1.83
N ALA A 97 8.86 3.70 -3.14
CA ALA A 97 9.41 2.77 -4.12
C ALA A 97 10.93 2.54 -3.87
N GLY A 98 11.36 1.28 -3.89
CA GLY A 98 12.73 0.88 -3.58
C GLY A 98 13.04 0.76 -2.09
N GLN A 99 12.18 1.25 -1.19
CA GLN A 99 12.35 1.11 0.25
C GLN A 99 12.27 -0.37 0.64
N SER A 100 13.27 -0.82 1.40
CA SER A 100 13.25 -2.12 2.04
C SER A 100 12.31 -2.06 3.26
N VAL A 101 11.11 -2.61 3.13
CA VAL A 101 10.14 -2.66 4.23
C VAL A 101 10.17 -4.06 4.83
N PRO A 102 10.48 -4.23 6.12
CA PRO A 102 10.33 -5.52 6.79
C PRO A 102 8.88 -6.02 6.67
N THR A 103 8.67 -7.32 6.43
CA THR A 103 7.34 -7.92 6.23
C THR A 103 6.38 -7.67 7.42
N ASP A 104 6.94 -7.44 8.61
CA ASP A 104 6.19 -7.15 9.82
C ASP A 104 6.14 -5.67 10.22
N ALA A 105 6.75 -4.78 9.44
CA ALA A 105 6.69 -3.36 9.71
C ALA A 105 5.32 -2.79 9.35
N GLU A 106 4.77 -2.02 10.29
CA GLU A 106 3.61 -1.19 10.07
C GLU A 106 4.02 0.28 10.13
N VAL A 107 3.60 1.03 9.12
CA VAL A 107 3.72 2.49 9.12
C VAL A 107 2.37 3.07 9.52
N CYS A 108 2.37 4.05 10.40
CA CYS A 108 1.17 4.62 10.99
C CYS A 108 1.17 6.14 10.83
N HIS A 109 0.04 6.68 10.37
CA HIS A 109 -0.23 8.11 10.36
C HIS A 109 -1.55 8.40 11.06
N VAL A 110 -1.65 9.56 11.71
CA VAL A 110 -2.88 10.03 12.35
C VAL A 110 -3.59 11.01 11.43
N ILE A 111 -4.87 10.77 11.19
CA ILE A 111 -5.75 11.61 10.37
C ILE A 111 -6.77 12.25 11.30
N LEU A 112 -7.02 13.54 11.13
CA LEU A 112 -8.01 14.29 11.89
C LEU A 112 -9.17 14.74 10.98
N PRO A 113 -10.41 14.79 11.49
CA PRO A 113 -11.52 15.38 10.76
C PRO A 113 -11.26 16.88 10.52
N LEU A 114 -11.68 17.36 9.35
CA LEU A 114 -11.51 18.76 8.94
C LEU A 114 -12.55 19.67 9.56
N PHE A 115 -13.77 19.17 9.72
CA PHE A 115 -14.92 19.93 10.24
C PHE A 115 -15.44 19.37 11.56
N ASP A 116 -16.05 20.23 12.38
CA ASP A 116 -16.52 19.86 13.72
C ASP A 116 -17.73 18.91 13.66
N ASP A 117 -18.57 19.02 12.63
CA ASP A 117 -19.74 18.18 12.39
C ASP A 117 -19.44 16.95 11.51
N GLN A 118 -18.19 16.76 11.08
CA GLN A 118 -17.78 15.64 10.23
C GLN A 118 -17.97 14.29 10.94
N LYS A 119 -18.87 13.46 10.40
CA LYS A 119 -19.24 12.15 10.96
C LYS A 119 -18.45 10.98 10.39
N GLU A 120 -17.75 11.20 9.28
CA GLU A 120 -16.98 10.16 8.61
C GLU A 120 -15.65 10.72 8.08
N ILE A 121 -14.61 9.91 8.05
CA ILE A 121 -13.36 10.20 7.33
C ILE A 121 -13.27 9.25 6.15
N ALA A 122 -13.11 9.80 4.95
CA ALA A 122 -12.84 9.02 3.75
C ALA A 122 -11.47 9.39 3.18
N PHE A 123 -10.70 8.39 2.78
CA PHE A 123 -9.45 8.56 2.03
C PHE A 123 -9.28 7.43 1.01
N GLY A 124 -8.65 7.74 -0.09
CA GLY A 124 -8.16 6.80 -1.09
C GLY A 124 -6.79 6.22 -0.70
N VAL A 125 -6.55 4.99 -1.11
CA VAL A 125 -5.25 4.32 -1.08
C VAL A 125 -4.67 4.36 -2.48
N PHE A 126 -3.44 4.86 -2.63
CA PHE A 126 -2.80 5.09 -3.92
C PHE A 126 -1.47 4.35 -4.06
N ALA A 127 -1.11 4.04 -5.30
CA ALA A 127 0.21 3.59 -5.70
C ALA A 127 0.77 4.47 -6.82
N THR A 128 2.07 4.71 -6.79
CA THR A 128 2.77 5.42 -7.88
C THR A 128 4.20 4.92 -8.00
N ARG A 129 4.79 5.05 -9.20
CA ARG A 129 6.23 4.78 -9.39
C ARG A 129 7.12 5.96 -9.00
N ASN A 130 6.54 7.15 -8.80
CA ASN A 130 7.27 8.31 -8.31
C ASN A 130 7.74 8.07 -6.87
N THR A 131 9.01 8.33 -6.57
CA THR A 131 9.57 8.21 -5.21
C THR A 131 9.22 9.39 -4.32
N GLU A 132 8.87 10.53 -4.92
CA GLU A 132 8.53 11.79 -4.23
C GLU A 132 7.20 12.35 -4.79
N PRO A 133 6.08 11.60 -4.68
CA PRO A 133 4.79 12.12 -5.10
C PRO A 133 4.35 13.25 -4.18
N ARG A 134 3.79 14.31 -4.74
CA ARG A 134 3.26 15.43 -3.97
C ARG A 134 1.74 15.41 -3.95
N TYR A 135 1.11 15.08 -5.07
CA TYR A 135 -0.34 15.04 -5.20
C TYR A 135 -0.82 13.66 -5.62
N VAL A 136 -2.01 13.28 -5.15
CA VAL A 136 -2.68 12.06 -5.61
C VAL A 136 -3.25 12.19 -7.02
N THR A 137 -3.31 13.43 -7.53
CA THR A 137 -3.71 13.78 -8.89
C THR A 137 -2.55 13.83 -9.88
N ASP A 138 -1.31 13.63 -9.42
CA ASP A 138 -0.13 13.57 -10.29
C ASP A 138 -0.25 12.39 -11.28
N ASP A 139 0.29 12.58 -12.48
CA ASP A 139 0.31 11.51 -13.50
C ASP A 139 1.01 10.25 -12.99
N GLY A 140 0.36 9.10 -13.15
CA GLY A 140 0.86 7.81 -12.65
C GLY A 140 0.63 7.56 -11.17
N CYS A 141 -0.21 8.36 -10.51
CA CYS A 141 -0.83 8.02 -9.22
C CYS A 141 -2.14 7.26 -9.45
N ASP A 142 -2.12 5.97 -9.17
CA ASP A 142 -3.23 5.08 -9.35
C ASP A 142 -4.00 4.87 -8.03
N ARG A 143 -5.32 5.11 -8.04
CA ARG A 143 -6.20 4.83 -6.91
C ARG A 143 -6.52 3.33 -6.84
N LEU A 144 -6.12 2.67 -5.76
CA LEU A 144 -6.32 1.24 -5.53
C LEU A 144 -7.66 0.95 -4.83
N ALA A 145 -7.94 1.74 -3.80
CA ALA A 145 -9.11 1.57 -2.94
C ALA A 145 -9.55 2.90 -2.34
N GLU A 146 -10.76 2.92 -1.80
CA GLU A 146 -11.30 3.99 -0.96
C GLU A 146 -11.75 3.39 0.36
N VAL A 147 -11.33 4.00 1.46
CA VAL A 147 -11.64 3.61 2.84
C VAL A 147 -12.46 4.72 3.46
N THR A 148 -13.65 4.37 3.98
CA THR A 148 -14.51 5.29 4.73
C THR A 148 -14.65 4.80 6.16
N ILE A 149 -14.55 5.70 7.12
CA ILE A 149 -14.46 5.40 8.56
C ILE A 149 -15.54 6.17 9.30
N ASP A 150 -16.38 5.45 10.05
CA ASP A 150 -17.43 6.08 10.87
C ASP A 150 -16.84 6.68 12.17
N LEU A 151 -17.07 7.98 12.37
CA LEU A 151 -16.71 8.71 13.58
C LEU A 151 -17.86 8.80 14.59
N GLY A 152 -19.04 8.23 14.30
CA GLY A 152 -20.20 8.16 15.20
C GLY A 152 -19.83 7.85 16.66
N PRO A 153 -19.00 6.82 16.93
CA PRO A 153 -18.58 6.45 18.28
C PRO A 153 -17.74 7.51 19.02
N VAL A 154 -17.19 8.52 18.34
CA VAL A 154 -16.34 9.57 18.92
C VAL A 154 -16.90 10.98 18.74
N MET A 155 -18.12 11.14 18.22
CA MET A 155 -18.75 12.46 18.02
C MET A 155 -18.94 13.29 19.30
N ARG A 156 -18.85 12.66 20.48
CA ARG A 156 -18.92 13.35 21.79
C ARG A 156 -17.64 14.10 22.17
N PHE A 157 -16.52 13.83 21.50
CA PHE A 157 -15.23 14.46 21.78
C PHE A 157 -14.99 15.65 20.85
N ASP A 158 -14.07 16.52 21.24
CA ASP A 158 -13.68 17.64 20.40
C ASP A 158 -13.05 17.16 19.08
N ARG A 159 -13.18 17.95 18.01
CA ARG A 159 -12.66 17.59 16.67
C ARG A 159 -11.21 17.12 16.68
N LYS A 160 -10.36 17.78 17.48
CA LYS A 160 -8.92 17.48 17.61
C LYS A 160 -8.64 16.17 18.35
N GLU A 161 -9.61 15.62 19.06
CA GLU A 161 -9.49 14.35 19.78
C GLU A 161 -10.05 13.17 18.98
N ARG A 162 -10.84 13.42 17.92
CA ARG A 162 -11.45 12.39 17.06
C ARG A 162 -10.48 11.84 16.01
N GLY A 163 -9.20 11.74 16.35
CA GLY A 163 -8.18 11.23 15.45
C GLY A 163 -8.39 9.76 15.08
N VAL A 164 -7.98 9.41 13.87
CA VAL A 164 -7.93 8.05 13.36
C VAL A 164 -6.47 7.69 13.12
N ARG A 165 -5.99 6.62 13.73
CA ARG A 165 -4.70 6.01 13.39
C ARG A 165 -4.92 5.06 12.23
N THR A 166 -4.33 5.38 11.09
CA THR A 166 -4.33 4.51 9.91
C THR A 166 -2.98 3.85 9.79
N PHE A 167 -2.97 2.53 9.70
CA PHE A 167 -1.78 1.72 9.58
C PHE A 167 -1.77 1.02 8.23
N MET A 168 -0.59 0.99 7.61
CA MET A 168 -0.34 0.21 6.41
C MET A 168 0.77 -0.81 6.71
N LYS A 169 0.42 -2.09 6.54
CA LYS A 169 1.36 -3.21 6.65
C LYS A 169 1.67 -3.75 5.26
N PHE A 170 2.94 -3.95 4.98
CA PHE A 170 3.41 -4.51 3.72
C PHE A 170 3.76 -5.98 3.91
N GLY A 171 2.80 -6.86 3.61
CA GLY A 171 2.98 -8.31 3.69
C GLY A 171 3.68 -8.91 2.46
N GLU A 172 3.75 -10.24 2.39
CA GLU A 172 4.43 -10.94 1.30
C GLU A 172 3.84 -10.63 -0.07
N THR A 173 2.52 -10.75 -0.25
CA THR A 173 1.81 -10.49 -1.52
C THR A 173 0.67 -9.49 -1.39
N GLU A 174 0.47 -8.92 -0.20
CA GLU A 174 -0.69 -8.09 0.12
C GLU A 174 -0.29 -6.84 0.90
N ILE A 175 -1.01 -5.74 0.64
CA ILE A 175 -0.95 -4.52 1.44
C ILE A 175 -2.16 -4.54 2.36
N LYS A 176 -1.93 -4.50 3.67
CA LYS A 176 -3.01 -4.46 4.65
C LYS A 176 -3.18 -3.05 5.17
N VAL A 177 -4.39 -2.51 5.05
CA VAL A 177 -4.76 -1.23 5.67
C VAL A 177 -5.71 -1.50 6.82
N ARG A 178 -5.44 -0.91 7.98
CA ARG A 178 -6.30 -0.96 9.17
C ARG A 178 -6.41 0.43 9.76
N SER A 179 -7.55 0.77 10.33
CA SER A 179 -7.76 2.06 10.97
C SER A 179 -8.43 1.91 12.33
N GLU A 180 -7.97 2.71 13.29
CA GLU A 180 -8.44 2.70 14.67
C GLU A 180 -8.79 4.11 15.12
N LEU A 181 -9.87 4.25 15.89
CA LEU A 181 -10.17 5.50 16.56
C LEU A 181 -9.15 5.69 17.69
N VAL A 182 -8.53 6.87 17.75
CA VAL A 182 -7.58 7.23 18.82
C VAL A 182 -8.30 7.18 20.17
N GLN A 183 -9.51 7.72 20.22
CA GLN A 183 -10.38 7.66 21.39
C GLN A 183 -11.23 6.39 21.37
N GLY A 184 -11.25 5.67 22.50
CA GLY A 184 -12.00 4.43 22.66
C GLY A 184 -11.21 3.15 22.31
N GLY A 185 -10.05 3.25 21.66
CA GLY A 185 -9.08 2.16 21.47
C GLY A 185 -9.56 0.97 20.62
N GLY A 186 -10.74 1.08 20.01
CA GLY A 186 -11.31 0.04 19.14
C GLY A 186 -10.94 0.25 17.68
N GLU A 187 -10.90 -0.86 16.93
CA GLU A 187 -10.89 -0.81 15.46
C GLU A 187 -12.12 -0.06 14.97
N ALA A 188 -11.92 0.84 14.01
CA ALA A 188 -13.00 1.68 13.50
C ALA A 188 -13.88 0.87 12.53
N ALA A 189 -15.19 1.12 12.53
CA ALA A 189 -16.07 0.59 11.49
C ALA A 189 -15.65 1.19 10.15
N THR A 190 -15.28 0.35 9.19
CA THR A 190 -14.74 0.79 7.90
C THR A 190 -15.49 0.17 6.72
N GLN A 191 -15.74 0.98 5.70
CA GLN A 191 -16.26 0.54 4.41
C GLN A 191 -15.18 0.69 3.34
N VAL A 192 -15.13 -0.26 2.41
CA VAL A 192 -14.02 -0.38 1.46
C VAL A 192 -14.57 -0.54 0.06
N ARG A 193 -14.14 0.32 -0.85
CA ARG A 193 -14.46 0.24 -2.28
C ARG A 193 -13.18 0.09 -3.08
N PHE A 194 -13.00 -1.08 -3.69
CA PHE A 194 -11.88 -1.33 -4.59
C PHE A 194 -12.11 -0.70 -5.96
N HIS A 195 -11.08 -0.11 -6.55
CA HIS A 195 -11.15 0.40 -7.92
C HIS A 195 -10.80 -0.72 -8.91
N SER A 196 -11.73 -1.00 -9.84
CA SER A 196 -11.76 -2.25 -10.62
C SER A 196 -10.57 -2.47 -11.56
N ASN A 197 -9.76 -1.44 -11.83
CA ASN A 197 -8.64 -1.53 -12.77
C ASN A 197 -7.44 -2.31 -12.22
N TYR A 198 -7.39 -2.61 -10.93
CA TYR A 198 -6.30 -3.38 -10.30
C TYR A 198 -6.56 -4.88 -10.17
N LEU A 199 -7.77 -5.34 -10.48
CA LEU A 199 -8.10 -6.78 -10.46
C LEU A 199 -7.69 -7.52 -11.75
N SER A 200 -7.26 -6.81 -12.79
CA SER A 200 -6.98 -7.40 -14.11
C SER A 200 -5.60 -7.14 -14.70
N CYS A 201 -4.68 -6.46 -14.01
CA CYS A 201 -3.34 -6.21 -14.58
C CYS A 201 -2.39 -7.42 -14.41
N THR A 202 -2.81 -8.58 -14.93
CA THR A 202 -1.97 -9.80 -15.01
C THR A 202 -1.07 -9.76 -16.25
N GLU A 203 -1.29 -8.85 -17.21
CA GLU A 203 -0.78 -8.99 -18.58
C GLU A 203 0.62 -8.43 -18.88
N ILE A 204 1.30 -7.75 -17.94
CA ILE A 204 2.62 -7.14 -18.27
C ILE A 204 3.81 -7.79 -17.52
N CYS A 205 3.58 -8.54 -16.42
CA CYS A 205 4.68 -9.03 -15.59
C CYS A 205 4.56 -10.46 -15.02
N GLY A 206 3.46 -11.18 -15.24
CA GLY A 206 3.36 -12.60 -14.84
C GLY A 206 3.54 -12.89 -13.34
N VAL A 207 3.40 -11.88 -12.46
CA VAL A 207 3.38 -12.01 -11.00
C VAL A 207 2.17 -11.21 -10.51
N PRO A 208 1.30 -11.74 -9.63
CA PRO A 208 0.20 -10.96 -9.09
C PRO A 208 0.78 -9.73 -8.38
N ASP A 209 0.42 -8.54 -8.87
CA ASP A 209 0.70 -7.30 -8.15
C ASP A 209 -0.06 -7.28 -6.82
N ALA A 210 0.45 -6.49 -5.87
CA ALA A 210 0.03 -6.55 -4.49
C ALA A 210 -1.49 -6.36 -4.36
N ARG A 211 -2.18 -7.31 -3.74
CA ARG A 211 -3.60 -7.16 -3.43
C ARG A 211 -3.73 -6.25 -2.22
N VAL A 212 -4.56 -5.22 -2.31
CA VAL A 212 -4.92 -4.41 -1.15
C VAL A 212 -6.01 -5.15 -0.39
N THR A 213 -5.76 -5.47 0.86
CA THR A 213 -6.73 -6.06 1.78
C THR A 213 -6.97 -5.03 2.88
N VAL A 214 -8.20 -4.59 3.06
CA VAL A 214 -8.53 -3.70 4.18
C VAL A 214 -9.23 -4.51 5.25
N LEU A 215 -8.74 -4.43 6.48
CA LEU A 215 -9.30 -5.17 7.60
C LEU A 215 -10.43 -4.33 8.20
N ALA A 216 -11.67 -4.74 7.96
CA ALA A 216 -12.88 -4.15 8.52
C ALA A 216 -13.61 -5.22 9.37
N LYS A 217 -14.10 -4.85 10.56
CA LYS A 217 -15.07 -5.67 11.28
C LYS A 217 -16.48 -5.36 10.76
N GLU A 218 -17.16 -6.35 10.21
CA GLU A 218 -18.61 -6.27 10.03
C GLU A 218 -19.26 -6.17 11.41
N ASN A 219 -20.03 -5.10 11.63
CA ASN A 219 -20.85 -4.96 12.83
C ASN A 219 -21.93 -6.05 12.79
N HIS A 220 -21.69 -7.20 13.44
CA HIS A 220 -22.78 -8.09 13.82
C HIS A 220 -23.63 -7.36 14.86
N GLN A 221 -24.74 -6.77 14.40
CA GLN A 221 -25.83 -6.36 15.27
C GLN A 221 -26.37 -7.61 15.97
N HIS A 222 -25.96 -7.83 17.22
CA HIS A 222 -26.70 -8.69 18.12
C HIS A 222 -28.03 -8.00 18.44
N HIS A 223 -29.09 -8.37 17.73
CA HIS A 223 -30.44 -8.25 18.24
C HIS A 223 -30.54 -9.15 19.48
N ALA A 224 -30.31 -8.55 20.65
CA ALA A 224 -30.81 -9.08 21.90
C ALA A 224 -32.34 -8.97 21.86
N SER A 225 -33.00 -10.04 21.44
CA SER A 225 -34.44 -10.20 21.69
C SER A 225 -34.61 -10.55 23.17
N THR A 226 -35.21 -9.62 23.89
CA THR A 226 -35.80 -9.84 25.21
C THR A 226 -36.92 -10.88 25.10
N VAL A 227 -36.82 -11.96 25.89
CA VAL A 227 -37.96 -12.66 26.50
C VAL A 227 -37.56 -13.04 27.91
#